data_AF-A0A2A4JDR4-F1
#
_entry.id   AF-A0A2A4JDR4-F1
#
_cell.length_a   1.000
_cell.length_b   1.000
_cell.length_c   1.000
_cell.angle_alpha   90.00
_cell.angle_beta   90.00
_cell.angle_gamma   90.00
#
_symmetry.space_group_name_H-M   'P 1'
#
loop_
_entity.id
_entity.type
_entity.pdbx_description
1 polymer ?
#
loop_
_entity_poly.entity_id
_entity_poly.type
_entity_poly.pdbx_seq_one_letter_code
_entity_poly.pdbx_strand_id
1 'polypeptide(L)'
;MGKKGKVNKLAKMSDEERARYLQHRADMEEEARRRKQELIHRFIKNKLDKEEAYSRLNTAKINQQWRFILRKIKCKQMAMDIQNMMISFNFLLERKNRLLTALTKATNDSDEQHRRAFQAHTENVSYFLNIGSQRLDKLQAEYDHQKNTLLENWDKEEMELVDGQDRAEFKLKLVAYIQDRDFQILKKNIETQRATEKNDARLEHEEELRSFCAPKQLEIEMYWTKLREVYRSYQEEHEPIMSHYHSLREKDDFYQKEIAKNDYQIQLASENLMNLQHEWQKTTSTMTDKLTRMASRKEELARKYLQMKKDSKLESSKDSQDLNIMVNASQDAIKHLEDMYDKVNKILQLAEICSKYEHEGDKLTEDAEYDIESVDFEHLDKDMINECKEYSKMDKFLLKVNRAKVQTLCLKTEKAKLVKENIQLKNYIKRYLTDLALKGRDRPLSMKIRTEAPKVDAPKALNRPVTCIEGALSNAVQHEKRMRLIERRNKDSDIRAYPRVQCWLQSA
;
A
#
# COMPACT_ATOMS: atom_id res chain seq x y z
N MET A 1 -45.07 -75.26 -80.44
CA MET A 1 -44.76 -75.96 -81.70
C MET A 1 -43.95 -77.21 -81.39
N GLY A 2 -44.43 -78.41 -81.74
CA GLY A 2 -43.61 -79.63 -81.79
C GLY A 2 -43.59 -80.60 -80.60
N LYS A 3 -44.74 -81.02 -80.05
CA LYS A 3 -44.85 -82.34 -79.38
C LYS A 3 -44.78 -83.43 -80.46
N LYS A 4 -43.74 -84.25 -80.51
CA LYS A 4 -43.80 -85.59 -81.13
C LYS A 4 -42.86 -86.58 -80.43
N GLY A 5 -43.46 -87.65 -79.94
CA GLY A 5 -42.92 -89.02 -79.98
C GLY A 5 -41.68 -89.32 -79.14
N LYS A 6 -41.91 -89.71 -77.88
CA LYS A 6 -41.03 -90.67 -77.18
C LYS A 6 -40.95 -91.95 -78.02
N VAL A 7 -39.90 -92.10 -78.83
CA VAL A 7 -39.40 -93.42 -79.18
C VAL A 7 -38.59 -93.90 -77.98
N ASN A 8 -39.07 -94.97 -77.37
CA ASN A 8 -38.57 -95.54 -76.14
C ASN A 8 -37.19 -96.21 -76.39
N LYS A 9 -36.14 -95.39 -76.54
CA LYS A 9 -34.73 -95.85 -76.59
C LYS A 9 -34.24 -96.44 -75.26
N LEU A 10 -35.08 -96.45 -74.22
CA LEU A 10 -34.80 -96.99 -72.88
C LEU A 10 -35.33 -98.43 -72.69
N ALA A 11 -35.92 -99.05 -73.72
CA ALA A 11 -36.47 -100.41 -73.68
C ALA A 11 -35.64 -101.44 -74.49
N LYS A 12 -34.48 -101.04 -75.03
CA LYS A 12 -33.58 -101.88 -75.84
C LYS A 12 -32.09 -101.76 -75.42
N MET A 13 -31.85 -101.21 -74.24
CA MET A 13 -30.53 -100.97 -73.67
C MET A 13 -30.44 -101.68 -72.33
N SER A 14 -29.28 -102.26 -72.01
CA SER A 14 -29.03 -102.92 -70.72
C SER A 14 -29.32 -101.94 -69.57
N ASP A 15 -29.72 -102.42 -68.39
CA ASP A 15 -30.06 -101.57 -67.24
C ASP A 15 -28.95 -100.55 -66.91
N GLU A 16 -27.70 -100.88 -67.26
CA GLU A 16 -26.51 -100.05 -67.12
C GLU A 16 -26.47 -98.83 -68.06
N GLU A 17 -26.92 -98.97 -69.31
CA GLU A 17 -26.98 -97.89 -70.30
C GLU A 17 -28.19 -96.96 -70.04
N ARG A 18 -29.27 -97.52 -69.49
CA ARG A 18 -30.45 -96.77 -69.03
C ARG A 18 -30.11 -95.87 -67.85
N ALA A 19 -29.33 -96.40 -66.90
CA ALA A 19 -28.79 -95.66 -65.77
C ALA A 19 -27.88 -94.52 -66.25
N ARG A 20 -26.94 -94.79 -67.18
CA ARG A 20 -26.05 -93.75 -67.73
C ARG A 20 -26.79 -92.63 -68.48
N TYR A 21 -27.85 -92.94 -69.23
CA TYR A 21 -28.63 -91.89 -69.90
C TYR A 21 -29.44 -91.03 -68.92
N LEU A 22 -30.06 -91.66 -67.91
CA LEU A 22 -30.75 -90.93 -66.86
C LEU A 22 -29.78 -90.10 -66.01
N GLN A 23 -28.58 -90.63 -65.76
CA GLN A 23 -27.49 -89.93 -65.10
C GLN A 23 -27.00 -88.74 -65.93
N HIS A 24 -26.68 -88.92 -67.22
CA HIS A 24 -26.30 -87.82 -68.10
C HIS A 24 -27.39 -86.76 -68.25
N ARG A 25 -28.68 -87.15 -68.24
CA ARG A 25 -29.80 -86.20 -68.25
C ARG A 25 -29.92 -85.45 -66.92
N ALA A 26 -29.73 -86.14 -65.80
CA ALA A 26 -29.69 -85.53 -64.48
C ALA A 26 -28.49 -84.58 -64.36
N ASP A 27 -27.33 -84.96 -64.87
CA ASP A 27 -26.10 -84.16 -64.89
C ASP A 27 -26.27 -82.91 -65.76
N MET A 28 -26.88 -83.02 -66.95
CA MET A 28 -27.18 -81.86 -67.80
C MET A 28 -28.23 -80.93 -67.18
N GLU A 29 -29.22 -81.46 -66.47
CA GLU A 29 -30.24 -80.68 -65.77
C GLU A 29 -29.68 -80.03 -64.50
N GLU A 30 -28.78 -80.72 -63.79
CA GLU A 30 -27.99 -80.17 -62.69
C GLU A 30 -27.03 -79.10 -63.15
N GLU A 31 -26.32 -79.29 -64.27
CA GLU A 31 -25.48 -78.27 -64.86
C GLU A 31 -26.29 -77.05 -65.32
N ALA A 32 -27.47 -77.25 -65.90
CA ALA A 32 -28.37 -76.16 -66.24
C ALA A 32 -28.89 -75.43 -65.00
N ARG A 33 -29.18 -76.15 -63.91
CA ARG A 33 -29.53 -75.56 -62.60
C ARG A 33 -28.35 -74.80 -61.99
N ARG A 34 -27.13 -75.35 -62.02
CA ARG A 34 -25.91 -74.68 -61.56
C ARG A 34 -25.63 -73.42 -62.38
N ARG A 35 -25.70 -73.48 -63.71
CA ARG A 35 -25.53 -72.29 -64.58
C ARG A 35 -26.58 -71.21 -64.29
N LYS A 36 -27.83 -71.59 -64.03
CA LYS A 36 -28.87 -70.63 -63.60
C LYS A 36 -28.58 -70.05 -62.22
N GLN A 37 -28.18 -70.88 -61.26
CA GLN A 37 -27.79 -70.44 -59.91
C GLN A 37 -26.55 -69.53 -59.94
N GLU A 38 -25.55 -69.85 -60.76
CA GLU A 38 -24.35 -69.03 -60.98
C GLU A 38 -24.69 -67.70 -61.64
N LEU A 39 -25.60 -67.67 -62.62
CA LEU A 39 -26.05 -66.43 -63.25
C LEU A 39 -26.78 -65.54 -62.23
N ILE A 40 -27.67 -66.11 -61.41
CA ILE A 40 -28.36 -65.41 -60.32
C ILE A 40 -27.35 -64.91 -59.29
N HIS A 41 -26.39 -65.74 -58.88
CA HIS A 41 -25.35 -65.37 -57.92
C HIS A 41 -24.48 -64.23 -58.45
N ARG A 42 -24.04 -64.27 -59.72
CA ARG A 42 -23.31 -63.17 -60.36
C ARG A 42 -24.15 -61.89 -60.46
N PHE A 43 -25.45 -62.01 -60.75
CA PHE A 43 -26.34 -60.85 -60.79
C PHE A 43 -26.50 -60.21 -59.41
N ILE A 44 -26.74 -61.01 -58.36
CA ILE A 44 -26.84 -60.54 -56.97
C ILE A 44 -25.51 -59.92 -56.53
N LYS A 45 -24.37 -60.58 -56.81
CA LYS A 45 -23.04 -60.04 -56.50
C LYS A 45 -22.80 -58.71 -57.19
N ASN A 46 -23.07 -58.59 -58.49
CA ASN A 46 -22.94 -57.33 -59.22
C ASN A 46 -23.89 -56.23 -58.71
N LYS A 47 -25.07 -56.61 -58.20
CA LYS A 47 -26.00 -55.65 -57.56
C LYS A 47 -25.48 -55.20 -56.20
N LEU A 48 -24.97 -56.12 -55.40
CA LEU A 48 -24.37 -55.85 -54.10
C LEU A 48 -23.11 -54.97 -54.25
N ASP A 49 -22.21 -55.29 -55.18
CA ASP A 49 -20.99 -54.50 -55.44
C ASP A 49 -21.34 -53.07 -55.88
N LYS A 50 -22.41 -52.89 -56.67
CA LYS A 50 -22.91 -51.56 -57.06
C LYS A 50 -23.50 -50.81 -55.87
N GLU A 51 -24.30 -51.46 -55.06
CA GLU A 51 -24.87 -50.86 -53.85
C GLU A 51 -23.77 -50.46 -52.86
N GLU A 52 -22.76 -51.32 -52.68
CA GLU A 52 -21.61 -51.05 -51.83
C GLU A 52 -20.78 -49.87 -52.37
N ALA A 53 -20.54 -49.80 -53.68
CA ALA A 53 -19.88 -48.66 -54.31
C ALA A 53 -20.68 -47.35 -54.12
N TYR A 54 -22.00 -47.39 -54.28
CA TYR A 54 -22.86 -46.23 -54.01
C TYR A 54 -22.89 -45.85 -52.53
N SER A 55 -22.88 -46.82 -51.62
CA SER A 55 -22.81 -46.58 -50.18
C SER A 55 -21.49 -45.91 -49.78
N ARG A 56 -20.35 -46.39 -50.30
CA ARG A 56 -19.04 -45.76 -50.10
C ARG A 56 -19.01 -44.33 -50.64
N LEU A 57 -19.52 -44.11 -51.86
CA LEU A 57 -19.59 -42.78 -52.48
C LEU A 57 -20.49 -41.83 -51.68
N ASN A 58 -21.67 -42.28 -51.25
CA ASN A 58 -22.59 -41.50 -50.44
C ASN A 58 -22.00 -41.18 -49.07
N THR A 59 -21.33 -42.13 -48.43
CA THR A 59 -20.63 -41.92 -47.15
C THR A 59 -19.52 -40.88 -47.32
N ALA A 60 -18.73 -40.95 -48.40
CA ALA A 60 -17.69 -39.98 -48.70
C ALA A 60 -18.28 -38.56 -48.93
N LYS A 61 -19.39 -38.45 -49.67
CA LYS A 61 -20.10 -37.18 -49.88
C LYS A 61 -20.63 -36.61 -48.56
N ILE A 62 -21.29 -37.43 -47.74
CA ILE A 62 -21.80 -37.02 -46.42
C ILE A 62 -20.65 -36.56 -45.53
N ASN A 63 -19.55 -37.30 -45.46
CA ASN A 63 -18.37 -36.93 -44.68
C ASN A 63 -17.72 -35.64 -45.19
N GLN A 64 -17.67 -35.41 -46.51
CA GLN A 64 -17.19 -34.16 -47.08
C GLN A 64 -18.07 -32.97 -46.66
N GLN A 65 -19.40 -33.13 -46.70
CA GLN A 65 -20.33 -32.10 -46.25
C GLN A 65 -20.19 -31.84 -44.74
N TRP A 66 -20.06 -32.88 -43.92
CA TRP A 66 -19.79 -32.72 -42.49
C TRP A 66 -18.48 -32.02 -42.21
N ARG A 67 -17.40 -32.37 -42.90
CA ARG A 67 -16.10 -31.67 -42.78
C ARG A 67 -16.20 -30.21 -43.20
N PHE A 68 -17.02 -29.90 -44.20
CA PHE A 68 -17.26 -28.51 -44.60
C PHE A 68 -18.01 -27.74 -43.50
N ILE A 69 -19.10 -28.31 -42.98
CA ILE A 69 -19.89 -27.70 -41.90
C ILE A 69 -19.05 -27.51 -40.63
N LEU A 70 -18.31 -28.54 -40.20
CA LEU A 70 -17.45 -28.48 -39.02
C LEU A 70 -16.33 -27.45 -39.16
N ARG A 71 -15.69 -27.36 -40.34
CA ARG A 71 -14.70 -26.30 -40.60
C ARG A 71 -15.33 -24.92 -40.52
N LYS A 72 -16.51 -24.71 -41.11
CA LYS A 72 -17.23 -23.43 -41.05
C LYS A 72 -17.57 -23.04 -39.60
N ILE A 73 -18.04 -23.98 -38.80
CA ILE A 73 -18.32 -23.75 -37.37
C ILE A 73 -17.01 -23.44 -36.62
N LYS A 74 -15.95 -24.23 -36.83
CA LYS A 74 -14.67 -24.01 -36.15
C LYS A 74 -14.03 -22.68 -36.51
N CYS A 75 -14.08 -22.26 -37.78
CA CYS A 75 -13.61 -20.94 -38.21
C CYS A 75 -14.39 -19.80 -37.54
N LYS A 76 -15.72 -19.92 -37.43
CA LYS A 76 -16.54 -18.93 -36.70
C LYS A 76 -16.17 -18.89 -35.22
N GLN A 77 -16.00 -20.05 -34.58
CA GLN A 77 -15.59 -20.11 -33.19
C GLN A 77 -14.21 -19.48 -32.97
N MET A 78 -13.22 -19.82 -33.79
CA MET A 78 -11.88 -19.23 -33.69
C MET A 78 -11.88 -17.71 -33.91
N ALA A 79 -12.70 -17.21 -34.84
CA ALA A 79 -12.86 -15.78 -35.04
C ALA A 79 -13.45 -15.09 -33.80
N MET A 80 -14.46 -15.71 -33.17
CA MET A 80 -15.05 -15.20 -31.93
C MET A 80 -14.06 -15.25 -30.76
N ASP A 81 -13.27 -16.32 -30.64
CA ASP A 81 -12.23 -16.45 -29.62
C ASP A 81 -11.16 -15.34 -29.78
N ILE A 82 -10.71 -15.07 -31.00
CA ILE A 82 -9.76 -13.98 -31.31
C ILE A 82 -10.39 -12.63 -30.94
N GLN A 83 -11.65 -12.40 -31.30
CA GLN A 83 -12.34 -11.15 -30.98
C GLN A 83 -12.45 -10.95 -29.47
N ASN A 84 -12.79 -12.01 -28.72
CA ASN A 84 -12.84 -11.97 -27.26
C ASN A 84 -11.46 -11.68 -26.66
N MET A 85 -10.39 -12.29 -27.18
CA MET A 85 -9.02 -11.99 -26.76
C MET A 85 -8.66 -10.53 -27.05
N MET A 86 -9.02 -9.99 -28.21
CA MET A 86 -8.78 -8.59 -28.55
C MET A 86 -9.52 -7.64 -27.59
N ILE A 87 -10.77 -7.93 -27.26
CA ILE A 87 -11.55 -7.14 -26.28
C ILE A 87 -10.87 -7.17 -24.91
N SER A 88 -10.49 -8.37 -24.43
CA SER A 88 -9.79 -8.51 -23.16
C SER A 88 -8.44 -7.79 -23.16
N PHE A 89 -7.70 -7.84 -24.27
CA PHE A 89 -6.42 -7.16 -24.41
C PHE A 89 -6.60 -5.65 -24.39
N ASN A 90 -7.56 -5.10 -25.14
CA ASN A 90 -7.85 -3.67 -25.14
C ASN A 90 -8.27 -3.18 -23.76
N PHE A 91 -9.09 -3.94 -23.03
CA PHE A 91 -9.46 -3.62 -21.66
C PHE A 91 -8.23 -3.58 -20.72
N LEU A 92 -7.33 -4.56 -20.82
CA LEU A 92 -6.09 -4.57 -20.04
C LEU A 92 -5.17 -3.39 -20.40
N LEU A 93 -5.07 -3.08 -21.69
CA LEU A 93 -4.27 -1.96 -22.20
C LEU A 93 -4.83 -0.63 -21.68
N GLU A 94 -6.14 -0.41 -21.76
CA GLU A 94 -6.79 0.76 -21.19
C GLU A 94 -6.56 0.87 -19.68
N ARG A 95 -6.70 -0.24 -18.94
CA ARG A 95 -6.44 -0.27 -17.49
C ARG A 95 -5.00 0.13 -17.18
N LYS A 96 -4.04 -0.38 -17.96
CA LYS A 96 -2.62 -0.03 -17.82
C LYS A 96 -2.34 1.41 -18.20
N ASN A 97 -2.97 1.94 -19.24
CA ASN A 97 -2.84 3.35 -19.64
C ASN A 97 -3.42 4.30 -18.58
N ARG A 98 -4.57 3.96 -17.97
CA ARG A 98 -5.13 4.71 -16.85
C ARG A 98 -4.19 4.72 -15.64
N LEU A 99 -3.60 3.56 -15.32
CA LEU A 99 -2.61 3.45 -14.25
C LEU A 99 -1.35 4.28 -14.56
N LEU A 100 -0.82 4.20 -15.78
CA LEU A 100 0.32 5.01 -16.22
C LEU A 100 0.03 6.50 -16.09
N THR A 101 -1.14 6.95 -16.57
CA THR A 101 -1.56 8.36 -16.48
C THR A 101 -1.67 8.81 -15.03
N ALA A 102 -2.25 7.98 -14.15
CA ALA A 102 -2.35 8.27 -12.73
C ALA A 102 -0.96 8.35 -12.06
N LEU A 103 -0.05 7.43 -12.39
CA LEU A 103 1.32 7.44 -11.88
C LEU A 103 2.10 8.67 -12.37
N THR A 104 1.99 9.03 -13.64
CA THR A 104 2.62 10.24 -14.19
C THR A 104 2.06 11.51 -13.55
N LYS A 105 0.77 11.55 -13.26
CA LYS A 105 0.18 12.67 -12.52
C LYS A 105 0.73 12.73 -11.09
N ALA A 106 0.77 11.58 -10.40
CA ALA A 106 1.31 11.52 -9.03
C ALA A 106 2.78 11.92 -8.96
N THR A 107 3.60 11.55 -9.96
CA THR A 107 5.00 11.99 -10.02
C THR A 107 5.11 13.50 -10.23
N ASN A 108 4.31 14.06 -11.15
CA ASN A 108 4.29 15.50 -11.39
C ASN A 108 3.81 16.28 -10.14
N ASP A 109 2.78 15.77 -9.45
CA ASP A 109 2.27 16.38 -8.22
C ASP A 109 3.32 16.32 -7.10
N SER A 110 4.08 15.22 -6.98
CA SER A 110 5.19 15.08 -6.04
C SER A 110 6.33 16.07 -6.34
N ASP A 111 6.74 16.18 -7.60
CA ASP A 111 7.80 17.10 -8.02
C ASP A 111 7.40 18.56 -7.77
N GLU A 112 6.14 18.91 -8.04
CA GLU A 112 5.61 20.24 -7.77
C GLU A 112 5.56 20.55 -6.26
N GLN A 113 5.18 19.58 -5.43
CA GLN A 113 5.25 19.73 -3.97
C GLN A 113 6.70 19.93 -3.49
N HIS A 114 7.66 19.16 -4.02
CA HIS A 114 9.08 19.34 -3.71
C HIS A 114 9.58 20.73 -4.12
N ARG A 115 9.21 21.20 -5.31
CA ARG A 115 9.59 22.54 -5.80
C ARG A 115 9.06 23.65 -4.89
N ARG A 116 7.79 23.56 -4.46
CA ARG A 116 7.19 24.52 -3.52
C ARG A 116 7.83 24.48 -2.15
N ALA A 117 8.10 23.29 -1.61
CA ALA A 117 8.77 23.13 -0.33
C ALA A 117 10.19 23.72 -0.36
N PHE A 118 10.92 23.47 -1.46
CA PHE A 118 12.26 24.04 -1.66
C PHE A 118 12.22 25.56 -1.78
N GLN A 119 11.27 26.11 -2.53
CA GLN A 119 11.07 27.56 -2.64
C GLN A 119 10.79 28.18 -1.26
N ALA A 120 9.84 27.64 -0.50
CA ALA A 120 9.53 28.12 0.84
C ALA A 120 10.73 28.02 1.80
N HIS A 121 11.52 26.94 1.71
CA HIS A 121 12.74 26.82 2.49
C HIS A 121 13.78 27.90 2.11
N THR A 122 13.96 28.13 0.81
CA THR A 122 14.90 29.14 0.30
C THR A 122 14.49 30.55 0.71
N GLU A 123 13.19 30.87 0.66
CA GLU A 123 12.62 32.13 1.15
C GLU A 123 12.86 32.31 2.65
N ASN A 124 12.65 31.26 3.45
CA ASN A 124 12.93 31.29 4.90
C ASN A 124 14.42 31.50 5.21
N VAL A 125 15.32 30.83 4.48
CA VAL A 125 16.77 31.02 4.62
C VAL A 125 17.16 32.45 4.24
N SER A 126 16.60 32.97 3.15
CA SER A 126 16.83 34.36 2.70
C SER A 126 16.36 35.37 3.74
N TYR A 127 15.21 35.12 4.36
CA TYR A 127 14.70 35.93 5.47
C TYR A 127 15.65 35.91 6.69
N PHE A 128 16.14 34.74 7.10
CA PHE A 128 17.11 34.65 8.19
C PHE A 128 18.45 35.32 7.86
N LEU A 129 18.93 35.20 6.62
CA LEU A 129 20.12 35.90 6.16
C LEU A 129 19.92 37.41 6.20
N ASN A 130 18.76 37.91 5.80
CA ASN A 130 18.44 39.34 5.88
C ASN A 130 18.43 39.84 7.33
N ILE A 131 17.85 39.09 8.27
CA ILE A 131 17.93 39.41 9.71
C ILE A 131 19.39 39.41 10.18
N GLY A 132 20.18 38.43 9.74
CA GLY A 132 21.61 38.34 10.04
C GLY A 132 22.37 39.58 9.56
N SER A 133 22.14 39.99 8.31
CA SER A 133 22.71 41.20 7.71
C SER A 133 22.34 42.44 8.52
N GLN A 134 21.05 42.63 8.81
CA GLN A 134 20.59 43.80 9.59
C GLN A 134 21.22 43.86 10.99
N ARG A 135 21.44 42.71 11.64
CA ARG A 135 22.12 42.66 12.94
C ARG A 135 23.59 43.02 12.80
N LEU A 136 24.25 42.53 11.75
CA LEU A 136 25.65 42.84 11.48
C LEU A 136 25.83 44.33 11.16
N ASP A 137 24.95 44.90 10.34
CA ASP A 137 24.97 46.33 9.99
C ASP A 137 24.78 47.21 11.23
N LYS A 138 23.88 46.83 12.15
CA LYS A 138 23.72 47.53 13.44
C LYS A 138 24.97 47.44 14.30
N LEU A 139 25.57 46.26 14.42
CA LEU A 139 26.79 46.07 15.21
C LEU A 139 27.96 46.87 14.61
N GLN A 140 28.07 46.90 13.29
CA GLN A 140 29.06 47.71 12.57
C GLN A 140 28.84 49.20 12.83
N ALA A 141 27.61 49.69 12.73
CA ALA A 141 27.28 51.09 13.01
C ALA A 141 27.57 51.47 14.47
N GLU A 142 27.25 50.59 15.44
CA GLU A 142 27.56 50.79 16.86
C GLU A 142 29.08 50.82 17.10
N TYR A 143 29.84 49.93 16.47
CA TYR A 143 31.29 49.91 16.54
C TYR A 143 31.90 51.19 15.96
N ASP A 144 31.46 51.61 14.78
CA ASP A 144 31.95 52.84 14.14
C ASP A 144 31.60 54.08 14.98
N HIS A 145 30.41 54.10 15.60
CA HIS A 145 30.03 55.16 16.52
C HIS A 145 30.92 55.21 17.78
N GLN A 146 31.17 54.05 18.42
CA GLN A 146 32.06 53.97 19.58
C GLN A 146 33.50 54.38 19.23
N LYS A 147 34.01 53.90 18.08
CA LYS A 147 35.32 54.26 17.57
C LYS A 147 35.44 55.77 17.36
N ASN A 148 34.47 56.38 16.68
CA ASN A 148 34.49 57.82 16.42
C ASN A 148 34.40 58.63 17.72
N THR A 149 33.58 58.18 18.67
CA THR A 149 33.47 58.83 20.00
C THR A 149 34.80 58.77 20.76
N LEU A 150 35.49 57.63 20.72
CA LEU A 150 36.82 57.49 21.34
C LEU A 150 37.87 58.36 20.66
N LEU A 151 37.88 58.44 19.34
CA LEU A 151 38.78 59.33 18.59
C LEU A 151 38.51 60.80 18.93
N GLU A 152 37.24 61.23 18.95
CA GLU A 152 36.87 62.59 19.33
C GLU A 152 37.28 62.93 20.77
N ASN A 153 37.18 61.98 21.70
CA ASN A 153 37.62 62.18 23.08
C ASN A 153 39.14 62.26 23.16
N TRP A 154 39.86 61.41 22.42
CA TRP A 154 41.31 61.44 22.36
C TRP A 154 41.83 62.76 21.77
N ASP A 155 41.23 63.24 20.68
CA ASP A 155 41.57 64.54 20.08
C ASP A 155 41.34 65.69 21.07
N LYS A 156 40.25 65.64 21.86
CA LYS A 156 39.98 66.63 22.92
C LYS A 156 41.01 66.58 24.04
N GLU A 157 41.30 65.39 24.55
CA GLU A 157 42.31 65.19 25.60
C GLU A 157 43.70 65.64 25.12
N GLU A 158 44.07 65.34 23.88
CA GLU A 158 45.31 65.81 23.28
C GLU A 158 45.36 67.35 23.23
N MET A 159 44.28 68.01 22.78
CA MET A 159 44.20 69.47 22.79
C MET A 159 44.30 70.06 24.21
N GLU A 160 43.62 69.47 25.20
CA GLU A 160 43.66 69.91 26.59
C GLU A 160 45.05 69.72 27.22
N LEU A 161 45.74 68.62 26.88
CA LEU A 161 47.11 68.36 27.33
C LEU A 161 48.10 69.35 26.72
N VAL A 162 48.00 69.63 25.42
CA VAL A 162 48.86 70.60 24.74
C VAL A 162 48.64 72.00 25.30
N ASP A 163 47.40 72.46 25.45
CA ASP A 163 47.10 73.77 26.05
C ASP A 163 47.55 73.83 27.53
N GLY A 164 47.36 72.73 28.28
CA GLY A 164 47.87 72.59 29.64
C GLY A 164 49.40 72.71 29.71
N GLN A 165 50.11 72.06 28.79
CA GLN A 165 51.56 72.13 28.66
C GLN A 165 52.02 73.54 28.30
N ASP A 166 51.42 74.18 27.29
CA ASP A 166 51.77 75.54 26.87
C ASP A 166 51.59 76.56 28.02
N ARG A 167 50.49 76.44 28.78
CA ARG A 167 50.26 77.27 29.97
C ARG A 167 51.30 77.01 31.07
N ALA A 168 51.69 75.76 31.29
CA ALA A 168 52.71 75.40 32.28
C ALA A 168 54.10 75.90 31.86
N GLU A 169 54.48 75.72 30.59
CA GLU A 169 55.71 76.25 30.02
C GLU A 169 55.78 77.76 30.13
N PHE A 170 54.69 78.47 29.83
CA PHE A 170 54.63 79.92 29.98
C PHE A 170 54.85 80.34 31.44
N LYS A 171 54.21 79.67 32.40
CA LYS A 171 54.42 79.92 33.85
C LYS A 171 55.87 79.67 34.26
N LEU A 172 56.49 78.58 33.80
CA LEU A 172 57.89 78.26 34.10
C LEU A 172 58.84 79.29 33.49
N LYS A 173 58.63 79.70 32.24
CA LYS A 173 59.40 80.78 31.58
C LYS A 173 59.31 82.09 32.39
N LEU A 174 58.12 82.43 32.89
CA LEU A 174 57.92 83.61 33.73
C LEU A 174 58.65 83.50 35.08
N VAL A 175 58.56 82.35 35.76
CA VAL A 175 59.27 82.12 37.03
C VAL A 175 60.78 82.17 36.83
N ALA A 176 61.31 81.52 35.79
CA ALA A 176 62.73 81.55 35.46
C ALA A 176 63.21 82.98 35.16
N TYR A 177 62.40 83.78 34.43
CA TYR A 177 62.71 85.18 34.18
C TYR A 177 62.76 86.02 35.47
N ILE A 178 61.80 85.83 36.39
CA ILE A 178 61.78 86.53 37.68
C ILE A 178 63.00 86.12 38.53
N GLN A 179 63.29 84.81 38.61
CA GLN A 179 64.44 84.29 39.34
C GLN A 179 65.77 84.81 38.78
N ASP A 180 65.95 84.84 37.47
CA ASP A 180 67.15 85.39 36.85
C ASP A 180 67.29 86.88 37.15
N ARG A 181 66.21 87.66 37.01
CA ARG A 181 66.21 89.09 37.37
C ARG A 181 66.63 89.30 38.82
N ASP A 182 66.04 88.56 39.75
CA ASP A 182 66.32 88.69 41.18
C ASP A 182 67.75 88.20 41.51
N PHE A 183 68.23 87.15 40.84
CA PHE A 183 69.60 86.67 40.95
C PHE A 183 70.61 87.69 40.43
N GLN A 184 70.35 88.36 39.30
CA GLN A 184 71.20 89.42 38.77
C GLN A 184 71.28 90.61 39.75
N ILE A 185 70.16 90.98 40.38
CA ILE A 185 70.12 92.02 41.42
C ILE A 185 70.95 91.59 42.64
N LEU A 186 70.75 90.36 43.14
CA LEU A 186 71.51 89.82 44.28
C LEU A 186 73.01 89.75 43.97
N LYS A 187 73.38 89.26 42.79
CA LYS A 187 74.76 89.18 42.32
C LYS A 187 75.40 90.56 42.29
N LYS A 188 74.72 91.56 41.74
CA LYS A 188 75.20 92.96 41.74
C LYS A 188 75.40 93.48 43.17
N ASN A 189 74.47 93.21 44.08
CA ASN A 189 74.60 93.61 45.48
C ASN A 189 75.80 92.93 46.17
N ILE A 190 75.99 91.62 45.99
CA ILE A 190 77.14 90.88 46.53
C ILE A 190 78.45 91.38 45.92
N GLU A 191 78.49 91.66 44.63
CA GLU A 191 79.67 92.25 43.97
C GLU A 191 80.00 93.63 44.57
N THR A 192 79.00 94.48 44.82
CA THR A 192 79.23 95.77 45.49
C THR A 192 79.71 95.60 46.93
N GLN A 193 79.15 94.66 47.71
CA GLN A 193 79.58 94.38 49.09
C GLN A 193 81.00 93.80 49.14
N ARG A 194 81.31 92.84 48.26
CA ARG A 194 82.68 92.30 48.15
C ARG A 194 83.68 93.36 47.73
N ALA A 195 83.28 94.30 46.86
CA ALA A 195 84.14 95.42 46.48
C ALA A 195 84.41 96.36 47.67
N THR A 196 83.43 96.60 48.54
CA THR A 196 83.64 97.39 49.77
C THR A 196 84.50 96.63 50.78
N GLU A 197 84.15 95.37 51.10
CA GLU A 197 84.92 94.53 52.04
C GLU A 197 86.37 94.31 51.59
N LYS A 198 86.61 94.10 50.29
CA LYS A 198 87.97 93.98 49.75
C LYS A 198 88.74 95.28 49.85
N ASN A 199 88.09 96.43 49.69
CA ASN A 199 88.76 97.72 49.85
C ASN A 199 89.12 97.97 51.32
N ASP A 200 88.21 97.63 52.23
CA ASP A 200 88.40 97.77 53.68
C ASP A 200 89.48 96.81 54.19
N ALA A 201 89.41 95.53 53.81
CA ALA A 201 90.43 94.53 54.16
C ALA A 201 91.78 94.82 53.50
N ARG A 202 91.84 95.42 52.31
CA ARG A 202 93.11 95.87 51.70
C ARG A 202 93.75 96.99 52.53
N LEU A 203 92.96 97.93 53.03
CA LEU A 203 93.42 99.00 53.91
C LEU A 203 93.98 98.43 55.23
N GLU A 204 93.31 97.45 55.84
CA GLU A 204 93.77 96.77 57.06
C GLU A 204 95.00 95.88 56.82
N HIS A 205 95.01 95.09 55.74
CA HIS A 205 96.15 94.22 55.42
C HIS A 205 97.39 95.00 54.98
N GLU A 206 97.29 96.17 54.34
CA GLU A 206 98.46 97.01 54.04
C GLU A 206 99.15 97.51 55.32
N GLU A 207 98.38 97.69 56.41
CA GLU A 207 98.89 98.06 57.73
C GLU A 207 99.50 96.85 58.48
N GLU A 208 98.88 95.68 58.41
CA GLU A 208 99.32 94.48 59.14
C GLU A 208 100.44 93.69 58.42
N LEU A 209 100.46 93.63 57.08
CA LEU A 209 101.44 92.86 56.30
C LEU A 209 102.86 93.44 56.38
N ARG A 210 103.02 94.73 56.73
CA ARG A 210 104.35 95.31 57.03
C ARG A 210 104.96 94.75 58.31
N SER A 211 104.18 94.13 59.20
CA SER A 211 104.61 93.81 60.57
C SER A 211 105.01 92.35 60.83
N PHE A 212 104.60 91.37 60.01
CA PHE A 212 104.64 89.96 60.47
C PHE A 212 105.20 88.89 59.49
N CYS A 213 105.54 89.22 58.24
CA CYS A 213 105.65 88.18 57.20
C CYS A 213 106.95 87.35 57.15
N ALA A 214 108.04 87.72 57.82
CA ALA A 214 109.32 87.01 57.63
C ALA A 214 109.49 85.67 58.42
N PRO A 215 109.02 85.49 59.67
CA PRO A 215 109.38 84.30 60.45
C PRO A 215 108.43 83.09 60.31
N LYS A 216 107.22 83.22 59.74
CA LYS A 216 106.17 82.17 59.74
C LYS A 216 106.25 81.16 58.59
N GLN A 217 106.97 81.46 57.51
CA GLN A 217 107.04 80.57 56.33
C GLN A 217 107.90 79.30 56.57
N LEU A 218 108.84 79.34 57.52
CA LEU A 218 109.74 78.20 57.80
C LEU A 218 109.10 77.09 58.67
N GLU A 219 108.08 77.39 59.48
CA GLU A 219 107.39 76.38 60.31
C GLU A 219 106.46 75.47 59.50
N ILE A 220 105.89 75.97 58.39
CA ILE A 220 104.87 75.25 57.60
C ILE A 220 105.47 74.11 56.78
N GLU A 221 106.71 74.28 56.30
CA GLU A 221 107.37 73.25 55.48
C GLU A 221 107.73 71.98 56.28
N MET A 222 107.97 72.10 57.59
CA MET A 222 108.34 70.96 58.44
C MET A 222 107.18 70.01 58.76
N TYR A 223 105.94 70.52 58.87
CA TYR A 223 104.77 69.67 59.14
C TYR A 223 104.30 68.90 57.91
N TRP A 224 104.57 69.42 56.70
CA TRP A 224 104.21 68.79 55.43
C TRP A 224 105.01 67.51 55.10
N THR A 225 106.22 67.37 55.65
CA THR A 225 107.06 66.18 55.43
C THR A 225 106.60 65.01 56.29
N LYS A 226 106.19 65.25 57.54
CA LYS A 226 105.75 64.20 58.46
C LYS A 226 104.42 63.54 58.05
N LEU A 227 103.51 64.29 57.45
CA LEU A 227 102.19 63.77 57.05
C LEU A 227 102.28 62.86 55.81
N ARG A 228 103.27 63.09 54.95
CA ARG A 228 103.53 62.25 53.76
C ARG A 228 104.04 60.85 54.11
N GLU A 229 104.76 60.72 55.20
CA GLU A 229 105.41 59.47 55.59
C GLU A 229 104.41 58.47 56.18
N VAL A 230 103.43 58.95 56.97
CA VAL A 230 102.33 58.15 57.54
C VAL A 230 101.34 57.68 56.46
N TYR A 231 101.11 58.50 55.43
CA TYR A 231 100.19 58.13 54.34
C TYR A 231 100.74 56.99 53.48
N ARG A 232 102.07 56.95 53.29
CA ARG A 232 102.75 55.91 52.51
C ARG A 232 102.72 54.54 53.20
N SER A 233 102.95 54.48 54.52
CA SER A 233 102.91 53.21 55.26
C SER A 233 101.49 52.62 55.33
N TYR A 234 100.46 53.45 55.43
CA TYR A 234 99.06 52.99 55.42
C TYR A 234 98.65 52.41 54.05
N GLN A 235 99.16 52.99 52.96
CA GLN A 235 98.84 52.55 51.61
C GLN A 235 99.51 51.20 51.26
N GLU A 236 100.71 50.95 51.77
CA GLU A 236 101.43 49.67 51.55
C GLU A 236 100.79 48.47 52.27
N GLU A 237 100.18 48.66 53.44
CA GLU A 237 99.51 47.57 54.19
C GLU A 237 98.10 47.23 53.66
N HIS A 238 97.36 48.19 53.11
CA HIS A 238 95.98 47.99 52.67
C HIS A 238 95.82 47.52 51.21
N GLU A 239 96.86 47.67 50.37
CA GLU A 239 96.84 47.29 48.95
C GLU A 239 96.47 45.81 48.67
N PRO A 240 97.03 44.79 49.37
CA PRO A 240 96.67 43.38 49.11
C PRO A 240 95.22 43.05 49.51
N ILE A 241 94.69 43.71 50.54
CA ILE A 241 93.30 43.52 51.00
C ILE A 241 92.33 44.14 49.98
N MET A 242 92.64 45.32 49.46
CA MET A 242 91.84 45.99 48.43
C MET A 242 91.83 45.17 47.12
N SER A 243 92.97 44.62 46.72
CA SER A 243 93.06 43.75 45.53
C SER A 243 92.21 42.48 45.66
N HIS A 244 92.23 41.80 46.82
CA HIS A 244 91.37 40.63 47.07
C HIS A 244 89.88 40.99 47.07
N TYR A 245 89.51 42.12 47.70
CA TYR A 245 88.13 42.61 47.69
C TYR A 245 87.64 42.94 46.27
N HIS A 246 88.46 43.58 45.45
CA HIS A 246 88.13 43.85 44.03
C HIS A 246 87.89 42.56 43.25
N SER A 247 88.74 41.53 43.42
CA SER A 247 88.52 40.23 42.78
C SER A 247 87.24 39.53 43.23
N LEU A 248 86.89 39.64 44.52
CA LEU A 248 85.65 39.07 45.05
C LEU A 248 84.41 39.82 44.52
N ARG A 249 84.50 41.15 44.43
CA ARG A 249 83.44 42.01 43.88
C ARG A 249 83.20 41.75 42.40
N GLU A 250 84.26 41.56 41.59
CA GLU A 250 84.10 41.21 40.17
C GLU A 250 83.41 39.86 39.98
N LYS A 251 83.70 38.87 40.85
CA LYS A 251 83.00 37.58 40.83
C LYS A 251 81.53 37.72 41.25
N ASP A 252 81.24 38.53 42.26
CA ASP A 252 79.87 38.80 42.70
C ASP A 252 79.07 39.51 41.60
N ASP A 253 79.64 40.54 40.96
CA ASP A 253 79.05 41.23 39.81
C ASP A 253 78.82 40.27 38.61
N PHE A 254 79.70 39.30 38.41
CA PHE A 254 79.53 38.27 37.38
C PHE A 254 78.35 37.35 37.70
N TYR A 255 78.29 36.80 38.92
CA TYR A 255 77.18 35.94 39.34
C TYR A 255 75.85 36.68 39.38
N GLN A 256 75.82 37.94 39.79
CA GLN A 256 74.60 38.74 39.80
C GLN A 256 74.04 38.94 38.38
N LYS A 257 74.91 39.10 37.37
CA LYS A 257 74.50 39.17 35.96
C LYS A 257 74.00 37.82 35.43
N GLU A 258 74.60 36.70 35.84
CA GLU A 258 74.09 35.37 35.47
C GLU A 258 72.77 35.03 36.14
N ILE A 259 72.61 35.37 37.43
CA ILE A 259 71.35 35.21 38.16
C ILE A 259 70.25 36.02 37.48
N ALA A 260 70.49 37.28 37.14
CA ALA A 260 69.52 38.12 36.43
C ALA A 260 69.12 37.54 35.05
N LYS A 261 70.07 36.96 34.31
CA LYS A 261 69.78 36.28 33.04
C LYS A 261 68.93 35.02 33.24
N ASN A 262 69.25 34.23 34.25
CA ASN A 262 68.51 33.01 34.58
C ASN A 262 67.10 33.35 35.08
N ASP A 263 66.94 34.38 35.93
CA ASP A 263 65.64 34.87 36.39
C ASP A 263 64.77 35.32 35.22
N TYR A 264 65.34 36.03 34.24
CA TYR A 264 64.62 36.42 33.02
C TYR A 264 64.19 35.20 32.19
N GLN A 265 65.05 34.19 32.04
CA GLN A 265 64.67 32.95 31.35
C GLN A 265 63.57 32.18 32.09
N ILE A 266 63.62 32.14 33.42
CA ILE A 266 62.59 31.52 34.26
C ILE A 266 61.26 32.26 34.11
N GLN A 267 61.26 33.59 34.09
CA GLN A 267 60.06 34.40 33.86
C GLN A 267 59.44 34.10 32.49
N LEU A 268 60.23 34.13 31.42
CA LEU A 268 59.76 33.78 30.07
C LEU A 268 59.20 32.35 30.01
N ALA A 269 59.87 31.39 30.62
CA ALA A 269 59.39 30.00 30.66
C ALA A 269 58.08 29.87 31.46
N SER A 270 57.95 30.62 32.56
CA SER A 270 56.74 30.64 33.40
C SER A 270 55.55 31.28 32.68
N GLU A 271 55.76 32.40 31.98
CA GLU A 271 54.74 33.04 31.14
C GLU A 271 54.28 32.12 30.02
N ASN A 272 55.22 31.46 29.32
CA ASN A 272 54.89 30.47 28.29
C ASN A 272 54.09 29.30 28.85
N LEU A 273 54.45 28.79 30.03
CA LEU A 273 53.71 27.71 30.69
C LEU A 273 52.30 28.16 31.05
N MET A 274 52.13 29.37 31.59
CA MET A 274 50.82 29.94 31.92
C MET A 274 49.95 30.13 30.67
N ASN A 275 50.52 30.63 29.58
CA ASN A 275 49.85 30.78 28.29
C ASN A 275 49.41 29.43 27.72
N LEU A 276 50.29 28.42 27.73
CA LEU A 276 49.96 27.06 27.29
C LEU A 276 48.88 26.43 28.18
N GLN A 277 48.92 26.66 29.49
CA GLN A 277 47.90 26.19 30.43
C GLN A 277 46.54 26.86 30.14
N HIS A 278 46.52 28.15 29.86
CA HIS A 278 45.31 28.88 29.49
C HIS A 278 44.71 28.37 28.18
N GLU A 279 45.54 28.22 27.13
CA GLU A 279 45.11 27.68 25.84
C GLU A 279 44.62 26.23 25.96
N TRP A 280 45.26 25.42 26.79
CA TRP A 280 44.80 24.07 27.09
C TRP A 280 43.43 24.06 27.79
N GLN A 281 43.24 24.92 28.81
CA GLN A 281 41.94 25.05 29.50
C GLN A 281 40.84 25.52 28.56
N LYS A 282 41.12 26.53 27.73
CA LYS A 282 40.19 27.07 26.72
C LYS A 282 39.83 26.02 25.67
N THR A 283 40.82 25.29 25.15
CA THR A 283 40.59 24.21 24.18
C THR A 283 39.79 23.06 24.80
N THR A 284 40.10 22.70 26.05
CA THR A 284 39.37 21.67 26.78
C THR A 284 37.92 22.09 27.03
N SER A 285 37.68 23.30 27.55
CA SER A 285 36.34 23.84 27.80
C SER A 285 35.50 23.92 26.52
N THR A 286 36.09 24.41 25.43
CA THR A 286 35.38 24.49 24.14
C THR A 286 35.06 23.10 23.57
N MET A 287 35.94 22.10 23.78
CA MET A 287 35.68 20.73 23.38
C MET A 287 34.59 20.08 24.25
N THR A 288 34.62 20.28 25.57
CA THR A 288 33.56 19.77 26.45
C THR A 288 32.21 20.39 26.13
N ASP A 289 32.16 21.69 25.82
CA ASP A 289 30.94 22.38 25.38
C ASP A 289 30.41 21.84 24.05
N LYS A 290 31.30 21.54 23.10
CA LYS A 290 30.90 20.91 21.83
C LYS A 290 30.33 19.52 22.07
N LEU A 291 30.97 18.73 22.94
CA LEU A 291 30.51 17.37 23.27
C LEU A 291 29.15 17.39 23.98
N THR A 292 28.93 18.29 24.94
CA THR A 292 27.63 18.43 25.64
C THR A 292 26.53 18.90 24.70
N ARG A 293 26.80 19.85 23.79
CA ARG A 293 25.85 20.26 22.74
C ARG A 293 25.51 19.12 21.76
N MET A 294 26.51 18.31 21.37
CA MET A 294 26.27 17.16 20.49
C MET A 294 25.48 16.06 21.21
N ALA A 295 25.76 15.82 22.49
CA ALA A 295 25.03 14.85 23.31
C ALA A 295 23.57 15.25 23.50
N SER A 296 23.29 16.51 23.86
CA SER A 296 21.92 17.02 24.00
C SER A 296 21.14 16.97 22.68
N ARG A 297 21.77 17.35 21.56
CA ARG A 297 21.14 17.24 20.22
C ARG A 297 20.84 15.79 19.84
N LYS A 298 21.74 14.85 20.15
CA LYS A 298 21.51 13.41 19.95
C LYS A 298 20.30 12.92 20.77
N GLU A 299 20.19 13.35 22.02
CA GLU A 299 19.07 12.99 22.90
C GLU A 299 17.74 13.58 22.42
N GLU A 300 17.73 14.84 21.97
CA GLU A 300 16.55 15.45 21.35
C GLU A 300 16.11 14.71 20.08
N LEU A 301 17.05 14.36 19.20
CA LEU A 301 16.77 13.57 18.00
C LEU A 301 16.22 12.19 18.36
N ALA A 302 16.78 11.53 19.38
CA ALA A 302 16.29 10.25 19.87
C ALA A 302 14.86 10.35 20.42
N ARG A 303 14.55 11.40 21.19
CA ARG A 303 13.18 11.68 21.67
C ARG A 303 12.21 11.91 20.52
N LYS A 304 12.58 12.73 19.53
CA LYS A 304 11.74 12.97 18.34
C LYS A 304 11.50 11.68 17.54
N TYR A 305 12.54 10.86 17.36
CA TYR A 305 12.41 9.57 16.67
C TYR A 305 11.46 8.61 17.41
N LEU A 306 11.59 8.49 18.73
CA LEU A 306 10.69 7.66 19.55
C LEU A 306 9.25 8.16 19.48
N GLN A 307 9.04 9.48 19.51
CA GLN A 307 7.72 10.08 19.36
C GLN A 307 7.12 9.76 17.99
N MET A 308 7.84 10.01 16.89
CA MET A 308 7.38 9.65 15.55
C MET A 308 7.08 8.16 15.39
N LYS A 309 7.90 7.28 16.01
CA LYS A 309 7.65 5.84 16.00
C LYS A 309 6.38 5.46 16.75
N LYS A 310 6.07 6.14 17.86
CA LYS A 310 4.83 5.95 18.62
C LYS A 310 3.63 6.43 17.80
N ASP A 311 3.72 7.60 17.18
CA ASP A 311 2.65 8.19 16.38
C ASP A 311 2.36 7.33 15.13
N SER A 312 3.40 6.87 14.42
CA SER A 312 3.25 5.95 13.29
C SER A 312 2.60 4.62 13.67
N LYS A 313 2.91 4.05 14.84
CA LYS A 313 2.23 2.85 15.34
C LYS A 313 0.77 3.10 15.67
N LEU A 314 0.46 4.26 16.26
CA LEU A 314 -0.89 4.64 16.61
C LEU A 314 -1.74 4.84 15.35
N GLU A 315 -1.19 5.49 14.33
CA GLU A 315 -1.83 5.70 13.03
C GLU A 315 -2.05 4.37 12.31
N SER A 316 -1.03 3.51 12.23
CA SER A 316 -1.19 2.16 11.66
C SER A 316 -2.23 1.31 12.42
N SER A 317 -2.35 1.48 13.73
CA SER A 317 -3.40 0.81 14.52
C SER A 317 -4.80 1.35 14.20
N LYS A 318 -4.94 2.65 13.99
CA LYS A 318 -6.21 3.27 13.58
C LYS A 318 -6.60 2.83 12.18
N ASP A 319 -5.68 2.88 11.23
CA ASP A 319 -5.90 2.43 9.85
C ASP A 319 -6.33 0.95 9.81
N SER A 320 -5.72 0.10 10.64
CA SER A 320 -6.10 -1.31 10.76
C SER A 320 -7.51 -1.48 11.34
N GLN A 321 -7.89 -0.65 12.33
CA GLN A 321 -9.25 -0.65 12.88
C GLN A 321 -10.28 -0.17 11.84
N ASP A 322 -10.00 0.92 11.14
CA ASP A 322 -10.89 1.47 10.12
C ASP A 322 -11.05 0.50 8.94
N LEU A 323 -9.96 -0.15 8.51
CA LEU A 323 -9.99 -1.21 7.51
C LEU A 323 -10.85 -2.38 7.98
N ASN A 324 -10.73 -2.79 9.25
CA ASN A 324 -11.55 -3.88 9.80
C ASN A 324 -13.04 -3.52 9.80
N ILE A 325 -13.39 -2.30 10.22
CA ILE A 325 -14.78 -1.80 10.17
C ILE A 325 -15.30 -1.81 8.73
N MET A 326 -14.51 -1.31 7.77
CA MET A 326 -14.89 -1.27 6.36
C MET A 326 -15.06 -2.68 5.78
N VAL A 327 -14.16 -3.61 6.09
CA VAL A 327 -14.24 -5.00 5.63
C VAL A 327 -15.49 -5.67 6.20
N ASN A 328 -15.78 -5.51 7.48
CA ASN A 328 -16.98 -6.09 8.09
C ASN A 328 -18.26 -5.51 7.47
N ALA A 329 -18.35 -4.19 7.32
CA ALA A 329 -19.49 -3.55 6.67
C ALA A 329 -19.67 -4.02 5.22
N SER A 330 -18.57 -4.19 4.47
CA SER A 330 -18.64 -4.71 3.10
C SER A 330 -19.11 -6.17 3.06
N GLN A 331 -18.64 -7.00 4.00
CA GLN A 331 -19.03 -8.41 4.07
C GLN A 331 -20.49 -8.57 4.46
N ASP A 332 -20.99 -7.72 5.36
CA ASP A 332 -22.40 -7.72 5.76
C ASP A 332 -23.30 -7.23 4.61
N ALA A 333 -22.87 -6.23 3.85
CA ALA A 333 -23.58 -5.81 2.64
C ALA A 333 -23.61 -6.91 1.57
N ILE A 334 -22.50 -7.62 1.36
CA ILE A 334 -22.42 -8.77 0.44
C ILE A 334 -23.39 -9.87 0.88
N LYS A 335 -23.38 -10.27 2.16
CA LYS A 335 -24.30 -11.28 2.70
C LYS A 335 -25.76 -10.85 2.50
N HIS A 336 -26.09 -9.59 2.77
CA HIS A 336 -27.45 -9.09 2.56
C HIS A 336 -27.88 -9.16 1.08
N LEU A 337 -26.98 -8.85 0.15
CA LEU A 337 -27.24 -8.97 -1.28
C LEU A 337 -27.37 -10.44 -1.73
N GLU A 338 -26.55 -11.35 -1.19
CA GLU A 338 -26.67 -12.79 -1.41
C GLU A 338 -28.02 -13.34 -0.90
N ASP A 339 -28.44 -12.95 0.30
CA ASP A 339 -29.74 -13.33 0.86
C ASP A 339 -30.91 -12.82 0.00
N MET A 340 -30.80 -11.59 -0.52
CA MET A 340 -31.79 -11.02 -1.46
C MET A 340 -31.81 -11.76 -2.80
N TYR A 341 -30.64 -12.08 -3.33
CA TYR A 341 -30.50 -12.88 -4.54
C TYR A 341 -31.15 -14.27 -4.38
N ASP A 342 -30.94 -14.93 -3.24
CA ASP A 342 -31.56 -16.21 -2.92
C ASP A 342 -33.08 -16.12 -2.81
N LYS A 343 -33.62 -15.05 -2.20
CA LYS A 343 -35.08 -14.79 -2.16
C LYS A 343 -35.65 -14.60 -3.56
N VAL A 344 -35.00 -13.81 -4.40
CA VAL A 344 -35.42 -13.58 -5.80
C VAL A 344 -35.37 -14.88 -6.61
N ASN A 345 -34.31 -15.66 -6.47
CA ASN A 345 -34.21 -16.97 -7.12
C ASN A 345 -35.31 -17.94 -6.69
N LYS A 346 -35.66 -17.96 -5.39
CA LYS A 346 -36.79 -18.76 -4.90
C LYS A 346 -38.11 -18.31 -5.55
N ILE A 347 -38.33 -17.00 -5.66
CA ILE A 347 -39.53 -16.45 -6.33
C ILE A 347 -39.54 -16.84 -7.81
N LEU A 348 -38.43 -16.72 -8.52
CA LEU A 348 -38.31 -17.11 -9.93
C LEU A 348 -38.55 -18.61 -10.13
N GLN A 349 -37.97 -19.46 -9.27
CA GLN A 349 -38.20 -20.91 -9.30
C GLN A 349 -39.68 -21.26 -9.03
N LEU A 350 -40.30 -20.61 -8.05
CA LEU A 350 -41.73 -20.79 -7.77
C LEU A 350 -42.59 -20.31 -8.95
N ALA A 351 -42.26 -19.17 -9.55
CA ALA A 351 -42.94 -18.66 -10.74
C ALA A 351 -42.80 -19.63 -11.93
N GLU A 352 -41.62 -20.22 -12.16
CA GLU A 352 -41.41 -21.22 -13.21
C GLU A 352 -42.21 -22.51 -12.94
N ILE A 353 -42.26 -22.98 -11.69
CA ILE A 353 -43.09 -24.13 -11.30
C ILE A 353 -44.58 -23.81 -11.52
N CYS A 354 -45.04 -22.64 -11.08
CA CYS A 354 -46.42 -22.20 -11.25
C CYS A 354 -46.80 -22.06 -12.73
N SER A 355 -45.90 -21.51 -13.56
CA SER A 355 -46.10 -21.33 -15.01
C SER A 355 -46.42 -22.63 -15.73
N LYS A 356 -45.89 -23.79 -15.28
CA LYS A 356 -46.20 -25.11 -15.85
C LYS A 356 -47.67 -25.53 -15.70
N TYR A 357 -48.39 -24.97 -14.72
CA TYR A 357 -49.79 -25.29 -14.45
C TYR A 357 -50.76 -24.25 -15.05
N GLU A 358 -50.25 -23.25 -15.77
CA GLU A 358 -51.06 -22.23 -16.41
C GLU A 358 -51.58 -22.72 -17.77
N HIS A 359 -52.86 -22.50 -18.05
CA HIS A 359 -53.47 -22.82 -19.34
C HIS A 359 -53.16 -21.72 -20.39
N GLU A 360 -53.20 -22.05 -21.69
CA GLU A 360 -52.90 -21.10 -22.79
C GLU A 360 -53.71 -19.80 -22.73
N GLY A 361 -54.92 -19.83 -22.15
CA GLY A 361 -55.76 -18.65 -21.94
C GLY A 361 -55.34 -17.72 -20.80
N ASP A 362 -54.38 -18.11 -19.96
CA ASP A 362 -53.87 -17.31 -18.83
C ASP A 362 -52.47 -16.69 -19.11
N LYS A 363 -51.89 -16.98 -20.28
CA LYS A 363 -50.70 -16.28 -20.82
C LYS A 363 -51.04 -14.90 -21.40
N LEU A 364 -52.31 -14.66 -21.75
CA LEU A 364 -52.79 -13.45 -22.44
C LEU A 364 -52.93 -12.19 -21.56
N THR A 365 -52.28 -12.14 -20.41
CA THR A 365 -52.07 -10.90 -19.65
C THR A 365 -50.67 -10.31 -19.87
N GLU A 366 -50.05 -10.60 -21.03
CA GLU A 366 -48.78 -9.94 -21.40
C GLU A 366 -49.02 -8.50 -21.88
N ASP A 367 -50.14 -8.14 -22.52
CA ASP A 367 -50.29 -6.81 -23.14
C ASP A 367 -51.67 -6.16 -22.93
N ALA A 368 -52.09 -5.98 -21.67
CA ALA A 368 -53.09 -4.96 -21.37
C ALA A 368 -52.40 -3.77 -20.71
N GLU A 369 -51.91 -2.85 -21.52
CA GLU A 369 -51.76 -1.44 -21.14
C GLU A 369 -53.16 -0.92 -20.81
N TYR A 370 -53.62 -1.15 -19.58
CA TYR A 370 -54.45 -0.15 -18.96
C TYR A 370 -53.49 0.98 -18.61
N ASP A 371 -53.60 2.09 -19.35
CA ASP A 371 -53.13 3.38 -18.87
C ASP A 371 -53.71 3.56 -17.46
N ILE A 372 -52.85 3.45 -16.45
CA ILE A 372 -53.16 3.87 -15.09
C ILE A 372 -52.99 5.40 -15.06
N GLU A 373 -53.69 6.09 -15.96
CA GLU A 373 -53.92 7.51 -15.83
C GLU A 373 -55.21 7.69 -15.04
N SER A 374 -55.10 8.41 -13.93
CA SER A 374 -56.16 8.82 -12.99
C SER A 374 -56.58 7.81 -11.90
N VAL A 375 -55.68 7.58 -10.93
CA VAL A 375 -56.16 7.45 -9.54
C VAL A 375 -55.98 8.83 -8.91
N ASP A 376 -57.09 9.51 -8.63
CA ASP A 376 -57.11 10.86 -8.10
C ASP A 376 -56.69 10.82 -6.62
N PHE A 377 -55.47 11.29 -6.32
CA PHE A 377 -54.86 11.25 -4.98
C PHE A 377 -55.00 12.60 -4.23
N GLU A 378 -56.04 13.39 -4.52
CA GLU A 378 -56.19 14.73 -3.94
C GLU A 378 -56.29 14.76 -2.40
N HIS A 379 -56.51 13.61 -1.74
CA HIS A 379 -56.75 13.52 -0.29
C HIS A 379 -55.84 12.53 0.47
N LEU A 380 -54.73 12.05 -0.12
CA LEU A 380 -53.82 11.12 0.57
C LEU A 380 -52.47 11.78 0.89
N ASP A 381 -51.93 11.47 2.06
CA ASP A 381 -50.59 11.90 2.47
C ASP A 381 -49.52 11.24 1.58
N LYS A 382 -48.35 11.88 1.42
CA LYS A 382 -47.30 11.43 0.49
C LYS A 382 -46.84 10.00 0.77
N ASP A 383 -46.82 9.60 2.04
CA ASP A 383 -46.46 8.25 2.47
C ASP A 383 -47.54 7.21 2.09
N MET A 384 -48.82 7.57 2.21
CA MET A 384 -49.94 6.71 1.80
C MET A 384 -50.03 6.57 0.28
N ILE A 385 -49.70 7.62 -0.48
CA ILE A 385 -49.64 7.58 -1.95
C ILE A 385 -48.53 6.61 -2.39
N ASN A 386 -47.37 6.63 -1.73
CA ASN A 386 -46.27 5.71 -2.05
C ASN A 386 -46.62 4.26 -1.72
N GLU A 387 -47.28 4.02 -0.58
CA GLU A 387 -47.73 2.69 -0.20
C GLU A 387 -48.78 2.15 -1.19
N CYS A 388 -49.74 2.97 -1.63
CA CYS A 388 -50.71 2.59 -2.66
C CYS A 388 -50.03 2.24 -4.01
N LYS A 389 -48.98 2.97 -4.39
CA LYS A 389 -48.19 2.67 -5.61
C LYS A 389 -47.43 1.35 -5.50
N GLU A 390 -46.94 0.98 -4.32
CA GLU A 390 -46.30 -0.33 -4.11
C GLU A 390 -47.30 -1.48 -4.22
N TYR A 391 -48.50 -1.34 -3.64
CA TYR A 391 -49.54 -2.36 -3.77
C TYR A 391 -50.05 -2.51 -5.20
N SER A 392 -50.13 -1.41 -5.96
CA SER A 392 -50.60 -1.46 -7.35
C SER A 392 -49.71 -2.29 -8.27
N LYS A 393 -48.41 -2.40 -7.98
CA LYS A 393 -47.49 -3.30 -8.71
C LYS A 393 -47.91 -4.77 -8.64
N MET A 394 -48.66 -5.17 -7.61
CA MET A 394 -49.15 -6.54 -7.43
C MET A 394 -50.54 -6.77 -8.06
N ASP A 395 -51.22 -5.73 -8.57
CA ASP A 395 -52.61 -5.84 -9.05
C ASP A 395 -52.75 -6.85 -10.20
N LYS A 396 -51.80 -6.86 -11.14
CA LYS A 396 -51.78 -7.84 -12.24
C LYS A 396 -51.65 -9.27 -11.73
N PHE A 397 -50.82 -9.49 -10.71
CA PHE A 397 -50.67 -10.79 -10.06
C PHE A 397 -51.95 -11.19 -9.31
N LEU A 398 -52.56 -10.27 -8.56
CA LEU A 398 -53.81 -10.52 -7.83
C LEU A 398 -54.98 -10.82 -8.78
N LEU A 399 -55.08 -10.13 -9.91
CA LEU A 399 -56.06 -10.43 -10.97
C LEU A 399 -55.87 -11.85 -11.51
N LYS A 400 -54.62 -12.26 -11.77
CA LYS A 400 -54.29 -13.62 -12.22
C LYS A 400 -54.69 -14.67 -11.18
N VAL A 401 -54.38 -14.43 -9.90
CA VAL A 401 -54.78 -15.32 -8.78
C VAL A 401 -56.30 -15.41 -8.66
N ASN A 402 -57.01 -14.29 -8.77
CA ASN A 402 -58.48 -14.25 -8.69
C ASN A 402 -59.12 -15.01 -9.85
N ARG A 403 -58.60 -14.87 -11.08
CA ARG A 403 -59.07 -15.63 -12.25
C ARG A 403 -58.87 -17.13 -12.05
N ALA A 404 -57.69 -17.57 -11.60
CA ALA A 404 -57.44 -18.97 -11.29
C ALA A 404 -58.37 -19.50 -10.18
N LYS A 405 -58.66 -18.68 -9.16
CA LYS A 405 -59.60 -19.01 -8.09
C LYS A 405 -61.04 -19.17 -8.62
N VAL A 406 -61.49 -18.29 -9.51
CA VAL A 406 -62.81 -18.38 -10.16
C VAL A 406 -62.90 -19.64 -11.02
N GLN A 407 -61.90 -19.90 -11.88
CA GLN A 407 -61.85 -21.13 -12.69
C GLN A 407 -61.89 -22.39 -11.80
N THR A 408 -61.13 -22.40 -10.70
CA THR A 408 -61.13 -23.51 -9.73
C THR A 408 -62.51 -23.70 -9.09
N LEU A 409 -63.20 -22.61 -8.76
CA LEU A 409 -64.57 -22.68 -8.23
C LEU A 409 -65.55 -23.23 -9.28
N CYS A 410 -65.47 -22.76 -10.53
CA CYS A 410 -66.27 -23.29 -11.64
C CYS A 410 -66.08 -24.80 -11.80
N LEU A 411 -64.83 -25.28 -11.89
CA LEU A 411 -64.49 -26.70 -11.98
C LEU A 411 -65.00 -27.50 -10.78
N LYS A 412 -64.92 -26.96 -9.56
CA LYS A 412 -65.49 -27.59 -8.36
C LYS A 412 -67.01 -27.72 -8.45
N THR A 413 -67.71 -26.70 -8.93
CA THR A 413 -69.17 -26.75 -9.09
C THR A 413 -69.60 -27.74 -10.18
N GLU A 414 -68.88 -27.79 -11.31
CA GLU A 414 -69.13 -28.74 -12.38
C GLU A 414 -68.86 -30.18 -11.93
N LYS A 415 -67.74 -30.42 -11.24
CA LYS A 415 -67.47 -31.72 -10.61
C LYS A 415 -68.59 -32.11 -9.64
N ALA A 416 -69.10 -31.19 -8.83
CA ALA A 416 -70.20 -31.47 -7.92
C ALA A 416 -71.50 -31.82 -8.67
N LYS A 417 -71.79 -31.16 -9.79
CA LYS A 417 -72.92 -31.50 -10.68
C LYS A 417 -72.74 -32.90 -11.28
N LEU A 418 -71.59 -33.17 -11.90
CA LEU A 418 -71.26 -34.48 -12.49
C LEU A 418 -71.31 -35.61 -11.46
N VAL A 419 -70.88 -35.36 -10.22
CA VAL A 419 -70.98 -36.34 -9.13
C VAL A 419 -72.44 -36.61 -8.78
N LYS A 420 -73.30 -35.58 -8.69
CA LYS A 420 -74.74 -35.75 -8.46
C LYS A 420 -75.41 -36.52 -9.61
N GLU A 421 -75.10 -36.17 -10.86
CA GLU A 421 -75.59 -36.88 -12.05
C GLU A 421 -75.11 -38.33 -12.06
N ASN A 422 -73.84 -38.60 -11.72
CA ASN A 422 -73.31 -39.95 -11.62
C ASN A 422 -74.04 -40.77 -10.54
N ILE A 423 -74.34 -40.17 -9.39
CA ILE A 423 -75.15 -40.80 -8.33
C ILE A 423 -76.57 -41.07 -8.84
N GLN A 424 -77.19 -40.12 -9.54
CA GLN A 424 -78.51 -40.30 -10.13
C GLN A 424 -78.52 -41.43 -11.18
N LEU A 425 -77.55 -41.45 -12.10
CA LEU A 425 -77.38 -42.51 -13.10
C LEU A 425 -77.15 -43.87 -12.44
N LYS A 426 -76.31 -43.95 -11.40
CA LYS A 426 -76.12 -45.16 -10.61
C LYS A 426 -77.43 -45.62 -9.95
N ASN A 427 -78.23 -44.68 -9.44
CA ASN A 427 -79.54 -44.98 -8.87
C ASN A 427 -80.56 -45.41 -9.93
N TYR A 428 -80.55 -44.82 -11.13
CA TYR A 428 -81.36 -45.24 -12.27
C TYR A 428 -80.99 -46.65 -12.72
N ILE A 429 -79.70 -46.95 -12.86
CA ILE A 429 -79.22 -48.30 -13.16
C ILE A 429 -79.64 -49.27 -12.06
N LYS A 430 -79.51 -48.88 -10.78
CA LYS A 430 -79.94 -49.70 -9.64
C LYS A 430 -81.45 -49.95 -9.67
N ARG A 431 -82.28 -48.94 -9.99
CA ARG A 431 -83.74 -49.06 -10.18
C ARG A 431 -84.08 -49.93 -11.38
N TYR A 432 -83.44 -49.72 -12.52
CA TYR A 432 -83.63 -50.54 -13.72
C TYR A 432 -83.29 -52.01 -13.47
N LEU A 433 -82.18 -52.29 -12.78
CA LEU A 433 -81.78 -53.66 -12.40
C LEU A 433 -82.70 -54.27 -11.34
N THR A 434 -83.23 -53.47 -10.41
CA THR A 434 -84.19 -53.96 -9.40
C THR A 434 -85.59 -54.15 -9.98
N ASP A 435 -86.04 -53.31 -10.91
CA ASP A 435 -87.27 -53.51 -11.69
C ASP A 435 -87.15 -54.73 -12.61
N LEU A 436 -85.98 -54.98 -13.21
CA LEU A 436 -85.71 -56.23 -13.93
C LEU A 436 -85.72 -57.46 -13.00
N ALA A 437 -85.30 -57.30 -11.74
CA ALA A 437 -85.31 -58.37 -10.75
C ALA A 437 -86.70 -58.60 -10.12
N LEU A 438 -87.52 -57.55 -9.98
CA LEU A 438 -88.86 -57.58 -9.35
C LEU A 438 -89.98 -57.85 -10.38
N LYS A 439 -89.85 -57.42 -11.64
CA LYS A 439 -90.65 -57.93 -12.76
C LYS A 439 -90.15 -59.33 -13.15
N GLY A 440 -90.47 -60.30 -12.30
CA GLY A 440 -90.45 -61.72 -12.62
C GLY A 440 -91.47 -62.15 -13.70
N ARG A 441 -92.20 -61.21 -14.31
CA ARG A 441 -93.16 -61.43 -15.39
C ARG A 441 -93.12 -60.26 -16.38
N ASP A 442 -92.04 -60.20 -17.15
CA ASP A 442 -92.02 -59.83 -18.58
C ASP A 442 -90.57 -59.74 -19.01
N ARG A 443 -90.02 -60.93 -19.28
CA ARG A 443 -88.72 -61.09 -19.94
C ARG A 443 -88.91 -60.82 -21.44
N PRO A 444 -88.18 -59.89 -22.08
CA PRO A 444 -88.07 -59.89 -23.53
C PRO A 444 -87.47 -61.21 -24.01
N LEU A 445 -88.01 -61.72 -25.13
CA LEU A 445 -87.74 -63.05 -25.70
C LEU A 445 -86.29 -63.29 -26.18
N SER A 446 -85.38 -62.32 -26.03
CA SER A 446 -83.98 -62.42 -26.48
C SER A 446 -82.99 -62.99 -25.43
N MET A 447 -83.46 -63.40 -24.25
CA MET A 447 -82.62 -64.04 -23.22
C MET A 447 -83.21 -65.35 -22.66
N LYS A 448 -83.78 -66.18 -23.55
CA LYS A 448 -83.93 -67.63 -23.31
C LYS A 448 -82.86 -68.39 -24.09
N ILE A 449 -81.62 -68.35 -23.61
CA ILE A 449 -80.67 -69.41 -23.86
C ILE A 449 -80.40 -70.07 -22.51
N ARG A 450 -81.00 -71.25 -22.34
CA ARG A 450 -80.51 -72.24 -21.38
C ARG A 450 -79.21 -72.79 -21.95
N THR A 451 -78.12 -72.62 -21.22
CA THR A 451 -77.06 -73.63 -21.23
C THR A 451 -76.37 -73.66 -19.88
N GLU A 452 -76.53 -74.83 -19.27
CA GLU A 452 -75.84 -75.43 -18.15
C GLU A 452 -74.37 -75.03 -17.98
N ALA A 453 -74.00 -74.62 -16.77
CA ALA A 453 -72.68 -74.88 -16.21
C ALA A 453 -72.72 -74.74 -14.66
N PRO A 454 -71.95 -75.55 -13.92
CA PRO A 454 -72.27 -75.97 -12.56
C PRO A 454 -71.80 -75.01 -11.47
N LYS A 455 -72.42 -75.16 -10.29
CA LYS A 455 -72.00 -74.58 -9.00
C LYS A 455 -70.57 -75.03 -8.67
N VAL A 456 -69.72 -74.07 -8.33
CA VAL A 456 -68.45 -74.33 -7.64
C VAL A 456 -68.42 -73.46 -6.39
N ASP A 457 -68.18 -74.12 -5.27
CA ASP A 457 -68.13 -73.58 -3.93
C ASP A 457 -67.04 -72.52 -3.77
N ALA A 458 -67.39 -71.45 -3.06
CA ALA A 458 -66.46 -70.45 -2.59
C ALA A 458 -65.59 -71.02 -1.45
N PRO A 459 -64.29 -70.67 -1.45
CA PRO A 459 -63.67 -70.27 -0.21
C PRO A 459 -63.21 -68.81 -0.27
N LYS A 460 -63.36 -68.18 0.89
CA LYS A 460 -62.99 -66.82 1.25
C LYS A 460 -61.54 -66.48 0.89
N ALA A 461 -61.34 -65.37 0.21
CA ALA A 461 -60.41 -64.30 0.60
C ALA A 461 -60.64 -63.09 -0.32
N LEU A 462 -61.02 -61.96 0.27
CA LEU A 462 -61.13 -60.68 -0.41
C LEU A 462 -59.78 -60.29 -0.99
N ASN A 463 -59.69 -60.11 -2.31
CA ASN A 463 -58.76 -59.18 -2.93
C ASN A 463 -59.51 -58.43 -4.02
N ARG A 464 -59.94 -57.22 -3.69
CA ARG A 464 -60.44 -56.25 -4.66
C ARG A 464 -59.31 -55.98 -5.66
N PRO A 465 -59.57 -56.01 -6.98
CA PRO A 465 -58.55 -55.62 -7.95
C PRO A 465 -58.13 -54.18 -7.67
N VAL A 466 -56.84 -54.02 -7.38
CA VAL A 466 -56.18 -52.74 -7.11
C VAL A 466 -56.41 -51.83 -8.31
N THR A 467 -57.04 -50.68 -8.09
CA THR A 467 -57.23 -49.69 -9.15
C THR A 467 -55.87 -49.13 -9.58
N CYS A 468 -55.75 -48.66 -10.82
CA CYS A 468 -54.50 -48.10 -11.37
C CYS A 468 -53.87 -47.03 -10.46
N ILE A 469 -54.72 -46.32 -9.71
CA ILE A 469 -54.37 -45.30 -8.72
C ILE A 469 -53.76 -45.93 -7.47
N GLU A 470 -54.36 -46.99 -6.92
CA GLU A 470 -53.81 -47.71 -5.77
C GLU A 470 -52.48 -48.42 -6.12
N GLY A 471 -52.32 -48.88 -7.37
CA GLY A 471 -51.06 -49.43 -7.88
C GLY A 471 -49.96 -48.38 -8.04
N ALA A 472 -50.30 -47.20 -8.56
CA ALA A 472 -49.37 -46.07 -8.67
C ALA A 472 -48.96 -45.54 -7.28
N LEU A 473 -49.89 -45.47 -6.33
CA LEU A 473 -49.63 -45.03 -4.97
C LEU A 473 -48.75 -46.05 -4.22
N SER A 474 -48.99 -47.35 -4.41
CA SER A 474 -48.14 -48.41 -3.85
C SER A 474 -46.72 -48.34 -4.42
N ASN A 475 -46.56 -48.11 -5.73
CA ASN A 475 -45.25 -47.94 -6.35
C ASN A 475 -44.54 -46.67 -5.87
N ALA A 476 -45.25 -45.55 -5.69
CA ALA A 476 -44.68 -44.31 -5.15
C ALA A 476 -44.21 -44.49 -3.70
N VAL A 477 -45.02 -45.13 -2.86
CA VAL A 477 -44.66 -45.43 -1.46
C VAL A 477 -43.47 -46.40 -1.38
N GLN A 478 -43.41 -47.41 -2.26
CA GLN A 478 -42.25 -48.31 -2.33
C GLN A 478 -41.00 -47.65 -2.91
N HIS A 479 -41.15 -46.66 -3.80
CA HIS A 479 -40.04 -45.85 -4.30
C HIS A 479 -39.48 -44.94 -3.20
N GLU A 480 -40.35 -44.24 -2.46
CA GLU A 480 -39.95 -43.41 -1.33
C GLU A 480 -39.27 -44.23 -0.22
N LYS A 481 -39.79 -45.43 0.07
CA LYS A 481 -39.17 -46.35 1.04
C LYS A 481 -37.80 -46.85 0.57
N ARG A 482 -37.60 -47.06 -0.74
CA ARG A 482 -36.29 -47.38 -1.33
C ARG A 482 -35.32 -46.20 -1.27
N MET A 483 -35.78 -44.99 -1.56
CA MET A 483 -34.95 -43.77 -1.48
C MET A 483 -34.49 -43.48 -0.05
N ARG A 484 -35.38 -43.63 0.94
CA ARG A 484 -35.02 -43.50 2.37
C ARG A 484 -34.03 -44.58 2.83
N LEU A 485 -34.10 -45.79 2.28
CA LEU A 485 -33.12 -46.86 2.53
C LEU A 485 -31.75 -46.54 1.90
N ILE A 486 -31.74 -45.94 0.70
CA ILE A 486 -30.51 -45.49 0.03
C ILE A 486 -29.88 -44.33 0.79
N GLU A 487 -30.66 -43.35 1.26
CA GLU A 487 -30.15 -42.24 2.08
C GLU A 487 -29.59 -42.72 3.43
N ARG A 488 -30.23 -43.70 4.08
CA ARG A 488 -29.66 -44.33 5.28
C ARG A 488 -28.35 -45.06 4.98
N ARG A 489 -28.29 -45.80 3.86
CA ARG A 489 -27.07 -46.51 3.44
C ARG A 489 -25.93 -45.55 3.12
N ASN A 490 -26.23 -44.39 2.52
CA ASN A 490 -25.26 -43.34 2.20
C ASN A 490 -24.78 -42.62 3.48
N LYS A 491 -25.65 -42.41 4.47
CA LYS A 491 -25.25 -41.86 5.77
C LYS A 491 -24.37 -42.82 6.58
N ASP A 492 -24.60 -44.12 6.47
CA ASP A 492 -23.76 -45.14 7.13
C ASP A 492 -22.41 -45.37 6.42
N SER A 493 -22.24 -44.89 5.18
CA SER A 493 -20.97 -44.99 4.42
C SER A 493 -20.06 -43.77 4.52
N ASP A 494 -20.49 -42.69 5.19
CA ASP A 494 -19.66 -41.50 5.44
C ASP A 494 -18.74 -41.60 6.67
N ILE A 495 -18.68 -42.77 7.33
CA ILE A 495 -17.67 -43.02 8.36
C ILE A 495 -16.47 -43.74 7.73
N ARG A 496 -15.41 -42.95 7.50
CA ARG A 496 -13.97 -43.30 7.40
C ARG A 496 -13.35 -43.31 6.00
N ALA A 497 -12.80 -42.16 5.59
CA ALA A 497 -11.50 -42.10 4.91
C ALA A 497 -10.81 -40.75 5.17
N TYR A 498 -9.59 -40.81 5.72
CA TYR A 498 -8.77 -39.68 6.16
C TYR A 498 -8.29 -38.76 5.02
N PRO A 499 -7.90 -37.49 5.33
CA PRO A 499 -7.31 -36.58 4.36
C PRO A 499 -5.86 -36.96 4.03
N ARG A 500 -5.52 -37.13 2.75
CA ARG A 500 -4.12 -37.14 2.32
C ARG A 500 -3.61 -35.72 2.15
N VAL A 501 -2.78 -35.30 3.10
CA VAL A 501 -1.81 -34.21 2.94
C VAL A 501 -0.57 -34.79 2.23
N GLN A 502 -0.10 -34.18 1.14
CA GLN A 502 1.32 -34.21 0.78
C GLN A 502 1.73 -33.08 -0.18
N CYS A 503 2.51 -32.17 0.43
CA CYS A 503 3.60 -31.32 -0.02
C CYS A 503 3.86 -31.06 -1.51
N TRP A 504 3.95 -29.76 -1.79
CA TRP A 504 4.74 -29.14 -2.84
C TRP A 504 6.22 -29.52 -2.72
N LEU A 505 6.83 -29.95 -3.82
CA LEU A 505 8.28 -29.99 -3.99
C LEU A 505 8.69 -28.85 -4.93
N GLN A 506 9.42 -27.90 -4.37
CA GLN A 506 10.40 -27.09 -5.08
C GLN A 506 11.41 -28.01 -5.76
N SER A 507 11.88 -27.65 -6.95
CA SER A 507 13.21 -28.02 -7.41
C SER A 507 13.80 -26.85 -8.20
N ALA A 508 15.09 -26.69 -7.95
CA ALA A 508 15.98 -25.64 -8.38
C ALA A 508 16.16 -25.56 -9.90
#